data_AF-A0A329ZGX1-F1
#
_entry.id   AF-A0A329ZGX1-F1
#
_cell.length_a   1.000
_cell.length_b   1.000
_cell.length_c   1.000
_cell.angle_alpha   90.00
_cell.angle_beta   90.00
_cell.angle_gamma   90.00
#
_symmetry.space_group_name_H-M   'P 1'
#
loop_
_entity.id
_entity.type
_entity.pdbx_description
1 polymer ?
#
loop_
_entity_poly.entity_id
_entity_poly.type
_entity_poly.pdbx_seq_one_letter_code
_entity_poly.pdbx_strand_id
1 'polypeptide(L)'
;MQNNLQALLRFEDRDSMAFGVEARLPYLDYRIVEFVLSLPLEVKFQKGYLKYLLRESMQDLLPKSIIWRYNKMGFESPQELWIKDIKQEMLECVQRSRILKEIFC
;
A
#
# COMPACT_ATOMS: atom_id res chain seq x y z
N MET A 1 -2.13 -1.94 18.94
CA MET A 1 -1.54 -2.12 17.59
C MET A 1 -2.39 -1.35 16.61
N GLN A 2 -1.88 -0.26 16.05
CA GLN A 2 -2.60 0.52 15.04
C GLN A 2 -2.32 -0.11 13.68
N ASN A 3 -3.34 -0.69 13.04
CA ASN A 3 -3.22 -1.22 11.68
C ASN A 3 -3.65 -0.14 10.66
N ASN A 4 -3.10 -0.20 9.45
CA ASN A 4 -3.43 0.77 8.38
C ASN A 4 -4.57 0.30 7.47
N LEU A 5 -5.15 -0.89 7.73
CA LEU A 5 -6.11 -1.54 6.84
C LEU A 5 -7.34 -0.65 6.61
N GLN A 6 -7.89 -0.07 7.68
CA GLN A 6 -9.07 0.80 7.60
C GLN A 6 -8.83 2.02 6.70
N ALA A 7 -7.63 2.63 6.78
CA ALA A 7 -7.27 3.76 5.94
C ALA A 7 -7.12 3.34 4.47
N LEU A 8 -6.45 2.22 4.20
CA LEU A 8 -6.28 1.70 2.85
C LEU A 8 -7.61 1.35 2.18
N LEU A 9 -8.53 0.72 2.91
CA LEU A 9 -9.88 0.41 2.42
C LEU A 9 -10.66 1.68 2.09
N ARG A 10 -10.56 2.71 2.92
CA ARG A 10 -11.21 4.00 2.65
C ARG A 10 -10.65 4.68 1.40
N PHE A 11 -9.33 4.62 1.18
CA PHE A 11 -8.73 5.21 -0.02
C PHE A 11 -9.18 4.48 -1.28
N GLU A 12 -9.11 3.15 -1.28
CA GLU A 12 -9.50 2.36 -2.44
C GLU A 12 -10.97 2.51 -2.83
N ASP A 13 -11.89 2.52 -1.85
CA ASP A 13 -13.32 2.75 -2.10
C ASP A 13 -13.59 4.14 -2.69
N ARG A 14 -13.00 5.19 -2.09
CA ARG A 14 -13.18 6.56 -2.58
C ARG A 14 -12.59 6.76 -3.97
N ASP A 15 -11.40 6.23 -4.21
CA ASP A 15 -10.70 6.40 -5.47
C ASP A 15 -11.42 5.64 -6.59
N SER A 16 -11.89 4.41 -6.34
CA SER A 16 -12.61 3.62 -7.35
C SER A 16 -14.01 4.17 -7.66
N MET A 17 -14.78 4.54 -6.63
CA MET A 17 -16.14 5.06 -6.79
C MET A 17 -16.18 6.46 -7.41
N ALA A 18 -15.11 7.26 -7.26
CA ALA A 18 -14.98 8.53 -7.98
C ALA A 18 -15.04 8.35 -9.51
N PHE A 19 -14.73 7.15 -10.02
CA PHE A 19 -14.81 6.81 -11.44
C PHE A 19 -15.92 5.77 -11.74
N GLY A 20 -16.83 5.52 -10.79
CA GLY A 20 -17.91 4.54 -10.95
C GLY A 20 -17.42 3.09 -11.13
N VAL A 21 -16.21 2.79 -10.65
CA VAL A 21 -15.61 1.46 -10.72
C VAL A 21 -15.81 0.75 -9.38
N GLU A 22 -16.37 -0.45 -9.41
CA GLU A 22 -16.46 -1.30 -8.23
C GLU A 22 -15.19 -2.14 -8.09
N ALA A 23 -14.39 -1.85 -7.07
CA ALA A 23 -13.19 -2.61 -6.77
C ALA A 23 -13.49 -3.78 -5.81
N ARG A 24 -12.82 -4.92 -6.04
CA ARG A 24 -12.99 -6.14 -5.25
C ARG A 24 -11.65 -6.54 -4.65
N LEU A 25 -11.69 -7.03 -3.41
CA LEU A 25 -10.51 -7.35 -2.61
C LEU A 25 -10.46 -8.85 -2.26
N PRO A 26 -10.16 -9.75 -3.23
CA PRO A 26 -10.22 -11.20 -3.00
C PRO A 26 -9.44 -11.69 -1.78
N TYR A 27 -8.27 -11.11 -1.49
CA TYR A 27 -7.45 -11.49 -0.34
C TYR A 27 -8.04 -11.09 1.02
N LEU A 28 -9.07 -10.25 1.06
CA LEU A 28 -9.81 -9.88 2.28
C LEU A 28 -11.10 -10.68 2.46
N ASP A 29 -11.37 -11.68 1.63
CA ASP A 29 -12.43 -12.65 1.90
C ASP A 29 -12.19 -13.31 3.27
N TYR A 30 -13.22 -13.33 4.11
CA TYR A 30 -13.08 -13.82 5.49
C TYR A 30 -12.54 -15.26 5.54
N ARG A 31 -12.88 -16.11 4.57
CA ARG A 31 -12.41 -17.50 4.51
C ARG A 31 -10.91 -17.57 4.29
N ILE A 32 -10.38 -16.68 3.45
CA ILE A 32 -8.94 -16.58 3.19
C ILE A 32 -8.23 -15.99 4.40
N VAL A 33 -8.78 -14.94 4.99
CA VAL A 33 -8.20 -14.29 6.17
C VAL A 33 -8.12 -15.26 7.35
N GLU A 34 -9.23 -15.94 7.68
CA GLU A 34 -9.28 -16.92 8.76
C GLU A 34 -8.30 -18.07 8.53
N PHE A 35 -8.28 -18.62 7.32
CA PHE A 35 -7.32 -19.67 6.95
C PHE A 35 -5.87 -19.21 7.11
N VAL A 36 -5.50 -18.06 6.55
CA VAL A 36 -4.12 -17.57 6.63
C VAL A 36 -3.75 -17.22 8.07
N LEU A 37 -4.68 -16.71 8.87
CA LEU A 37 -4.44 -16.42 10.29
C LEU A 37 -4.27 -17.68 11.13
N SER A 38 -4.95 -18.79 10.80
CA SER A 38 -4.78 -20.07 11.51
C SER A 38 -3.46 -20.77 11.21
N LEU A 39 -2.73 -20.37 10.16
CA LEU A 39 -1.50 -21.01 9.75
C LEU A 39 -0.27 -20.59 10.59
N PRO A 40 0.69 -21.52 10.78
CA PRO A 40 1.98 -21.23 11.41
C PRO A 40 2.73 -20.09 10.71
N LEU A 41 3.62 -19.40 11.41
CA LEU A 41 4.35 -18.26 10.85
C LEU A 41 5.37 -18.71 9.78
N GLU A 42 5.90 -19.91 9.93
CA GLU A 42 6.94 -20.53 9.10
C GLU A 42 6.49 -20.71 7.64
N VAL A 43 5.18 -20.86 7.40
CA VAL A 43 4.65 -20.95 6.03
C VAL A 43 4.48 -19.57 5.37
N LYS A 44 4.46 -18.49 6.17
CA LYS A 44 4.35 -17.10 5.68
C LYS A 44 5.72 -16.54 5.32
N PHE A 45 6.77 -16.98 6.01
CA PHE A 45 8.15 -16.58 5.79
C PHE A 45 9.10 -17.77 5.84
N GLN A 46 9.76 -18.06 4.72
CA GLN A 46 10.72 -19.16 4.62
C GLN A 46 11.85 -18.80 3.66
N LYS A 47 13.07 -19.26 3.94
CA LYS A 47 14.26 -19.10 3.08
C LYS A 47 14.53 -17.63 2.66
N GLY A 48 14.21 -16.67 3.54
CA GLY A 48 14.37 -15.23 3.26
C GLY A 48 13.25 -14.60 2.42
N TYR A 49 12.20 -15.34 2.05
CA TYR A 49 11.09 -14.84 1.26
C TYR A 49 9.83 -14.64 2.11
N LEU A 50 9.27 -13.43 2.05
CA LEU A 50 7.93 -13.11 2.54
C LEU A 50 6.86 -13.67 1.61
N LYS A 51 5.67 -13.92 2.16
CA LYS A 51 4.50 -14.47 1.45
C LYS A 51 4.82 -15.83 0.81
N TYR A 52 5.63 -16.66 1.48
CA TYR A 52 6.18 -17.91 0.92
C TYR A 52 5.07 -18.84 0.43
N LEU A 53 4.05 -19.11 1.26
CA LEU A 53 2.88 -19.90 0.88
C LEU A 53 2.20 -19.41 -0.42
N LEU A 54 2.02 -18.10 -0.57
CA LEU A 54 1.40 -17.53 -1.78
C LEU A 54 2.30 -17.68 -3.01
N ARG A 55 3.62 -17.66 -2.83
CA ARG A 55 4.58 -17.85 -3.93
C ARG A 55 4.55 -19.30 -4.42
N GLU A 56 4.58 -20.25 -3.49
CA GLU A 56 4.50 -21.68 -3.81
C GLU A 56 3.15 -22.01 -4.46
N SER A 57 2.02 -21.50 -3.94
CA SER A 57 0.69 -21.84 -4.47
C SER A 57 0.42 -21.30 -5.88
N MET A 58 1.21 -20.33 -6.35
CA MET A 58 1.05 -19.69 -7.66
C MET A 58 2.22 -19.98 -8.61
N GLN A 59 3.17 -20.84 -8.21
CA GLN A 59 4.41 -21.05 -8.97
C GLN A 59 4.19 -21.60 -10.38
N ASP A 60 3.10 -22.35 -10.58
CA ASP A 60 2.73 -22.96 -11.86
C ASP A 60 1.85 -22.04 -12.72
N LEU A 61 1.39 -20.91 -12.15
CA LEU A 61 0.52 -19.94 -12.83
C LEU A 61 1.27 -18.69 -13.31
N LEU A 62 2.46 -18.42 -12.77
CA LEU A 62 3.21 -17.20 -13.03
C LEU A 62 4.69 -17.49 -13.37
N PRO A 63 5.32 -16.69 -14.25
CA PRO A 63 6.76 -16.80 -14.50
C PRO A 63 7.59 -16.71 -13.23
N LYS A 64 8.65 -17.53 -13.14
CA LYS A 64 9.58 -17.56 -11.99
C LYS A 64 10.16 -16.18 -11.67
N SER A 65 10.43 -15.37 -12.69
CA SER A 65 10.93 -13.99 -12.56
C SER A 65 9.97 -13.05 -11.83
N ILE A 66 8.65 -13.34 -11.86
CA ILE A 66 7.62 -12.56 -11.17
C ILE A 66 7.38 -13.14 -9.78
N ILE A 67 7.09 -14.44 -9.69
CA ILE A 67 6.64 -15.06 -8.43
C ILE A 67 7.75 -15.19 -7.39
N TRP A 68 9.01 -15.30 -7.80
CA TRP A 68 10.18 -15.36 -6.90
C TRP A 68 10.95 -14.04 -6.80
N ARG A 69 10.37 -12.96 -7.32
CA ARG A 69 10.95 -11.63 -7.21
C ARG A 69 11.11 -11.22 -5.73
N TYR A 70 12.34 -10.87 -5.34
CA TYR A 70 12.66 -10.52 -3.96
C TYR A 70 12.21 -9.11 -3.59
N ASN A 71 12.33 -8.15 -4.51
CA ASN A 71 11.98 -6.76 -4.24
C ASN A 71 10.46 -6.61 -4.15
N LYS A 72 9.98 -5.98 -3.08
CA LYS A 72 8.59 -5.52 -2.97
C LYS A 72 8.53 -4.12 -3.57
N MET A 73 7.69 -3.92 -4.58
CA MET A 73 7.37 -2.58 -5.05
C MET A 73 6.08 -2.16 -4.38
N GLY A 74 6.11 -1.01 -3.72
CA GLY A 74 4.91 -0.35 -3.21
C GLY A 74 4.06 0.17 -4.38
N PHE A 75 2.84 0.54 -4.06
CA PHE A 75 2.00 1.33 -4.95
C PHE A 75 2.05 2.78 -4.45
N GLU A 76 3.18 3.43 -4.70
CA GLU A 76 3.42 4.80 -4.26
C GLU A 76 3.01 5.75 -5.37
N SER A 77 2.25 6.79 -5.01
CA SER A 77 1.99 7.89 -5.94
C SER A 77 3.30 8.61 -6.26
N PRO A 78 3.43 9.30 -7.41
CA PRO A 78 4.67 9.96 -7.82
C PRO A 78 4.91 11.27 -7.04
N GLN A 79 4.93 11.20 -5.70
CA GLN A 79 5.01 12.38 -4.82
C GLN A 79 6.29 13.16 -5.05
N GLU A 80 7.41 12.50 -5.32
CA GLU A 80 8.69 13.17 -5.57
C GLU A 80 8.60 14.09 -6.79
N LEU A 81 7.98 13.61 -7.88
CA LEU A 81 7.76 14.41 -9.08
C LEU A 81 6.84 15.59 -8.79
N TRP A 82 5.72 15.34 -8.10
CA TRP A 82 4.78 16.41 -7.73
C TRP A 82 5.44 17.47 -6.86
N ILE A 83 6.12 17.09 -5.79
CA ILE A 83 6.82 18.03 -4.90
C ILE A 83 7.82 18.86 -5.68
N LYS A 84 8.55 18.27 -6.64
CA LYS A 84 9.48 19.00 -7.48
C LYS A 84 8.77 20.05 -8.34
N ASP A 85 7.64 19.69 -8.94
CA ASP A 85 6.91 20.55 -9.86
C ASP A 85 6.19 21.70 -9.14
N ILE A 86 5.58 21.44 -7.98
CA ILE A 86 4.80 22.45 -7.22
C ILE A 86 5.56 23.04 -6.02
N LYS A 87 6.87 22.82 -5.92
CA LYS A 87 7.69 23.21 -4.75
C LYS A 87 7.49 24.67 -4.35
N GLN A 88 7.53 25.58 -5.32
CA GLN A 88 7.45 27.01 -5.04
C GLN A 88 6.06 27.41 -4.55
N GLU A 89 5.01 26.90 -5.17
CA GLU A 89 3.62 27.12 -4.74
C GLU A 89 3.39 26.61 -3.32
N MET A 90 3.93 25.43 -3.00
CA MET A 90 3.88 24.88 -1.65
C MET A 90 4.59 25.79 -0.64
N LEU A 91 5.80 26.27 -0.96
CA LEU A 91 6.57 27.16 -0.10
C LEU A 91 5.85 28.50 0.13
N GLU A 92 5.30 29.10 -0.93
CA GLU A 92 4.53 30.34 -0.82
C GLU A 92 3.28 30.16 0.05
N CYS A 93 2.55 29.05 -0.14
CA CYS A 93 1.39 28.72 0.67
C CYS A 93 1.75 28.63 2.16
N VAL A 94 2.84 27.93 2.48
CA VAL A 94 3.37 27.79 3.84
C VAL A 94 3.78 29.15 4.41
N GLN A 95 4.54 29.97 3.68
CA GLN A 95 5.01 31.29 4.14
C GLN A 95 3.86 32.27 4.43
N ARG A 96 2.73 32.13 3.74
CA ARG A 96 1.53 32.96 3.98
C ARG A 96 0.75 32.53 5.22
N SER A 97 1.07 31.38 5.83
CA SER A 97 0.37 30.87 7.01
C SER A 97 0.44 31.84 8.19
N ARG A 98 -0.73 32.21 8.69
CA ARG A 98 -0.87 33.04 9.89
C ARG A 98 -0.26 32.36 11.12
N ILE A 99 -0.45 31.04 11.25
CA ILE A 99 0.07 30.25 12.38
C ILE A 99 1.59 30.32 12.43
N LEU A 100 2.26 30.24 11.28
CA LEU A 100 3.72 30.32 11.25
C LEU A 100 4.23 31.71 11.64
N LYS A 101 3.50 32.77 11.28
CA LYS A 101 3.82 34.13 11.73
C LYS A 101 3.64 34.29 13.23
N GLU A 102 2.64 33.64 13.83
CA GLU A 102 2.40 33.71 15.28
C GLU A 102 3.40 32.87 16.10
N ILE A 103 4.00 31.82 15.52
CA ILE A 103 4.98 30.96 16.21
C ILE A 103 6.42 31.49 16.08
N PHE A 104 6.77 32.06 14.93
CA PHE A 104 8.15 32.44 14.59
C PHE A 104 8.39 33.96 14.54
N CYS A 105 7.39 34.80 14.79
CA CYS A 105 7.55 36.25 15.02
C CYS A 105 7.04 36.61 16.42
#